data_AF-A0AAW1K5N1-F1
#
_entry.id   AF-A0AAW1K5N1-F1
#
_cell.length_a   1.000
_cell.length_b   1.000
_cell.length_c   1.000
_cell.angle_alpha   90.00
_cell.angle_beta   90.00
_cell.angle_gamma   90.00
#
_symmetry.space_group_name_H-M   'P 1'
#
loop_
_entity.id
_entity.type
_entity.pdbx_description
1 polymer ?
#
loop_
_entity_poly.entity_id
_entity_poly.type
_entity_poly.pdbx_seq_one_letter_code
_entity_poly.pdbx_strand_id
1 'polypeptide(L)'
;MLKGIPISPGISDFIFTNLTSAAASLKTREKICILMFDEISLQPGIYLNAHINDFEGFEDYGDRRSTDIANYAQVYMLKGIASDWKQPISFTFFKGPTKVADLVRILKKNIQKCLECGFQVVATVSDQGSNNQAAVNFLMKNSVKNYDYECMKYYYINYKKIVHLYDTPHLLKGIRNNLLKYDLVWNKDGVQHTARWSDIEKAYQIDRGCGELRAMPKLTDHHIHRSKIRKMKLLYQTLVQHSPLPRNYIPYNVQLLITLWLLATPDSFRSVGRRFNVNKGTAHFVYQNFIRRLFDLRTQFIVWPNAIEIKEIQKRIEPKSGFPSVCGFIDGLGNKMRENALELLGCNGHLLEDGGYTLSEHLLVPYLDNGHLLDEEIH
;
A
#
# COMPACT_ATOMS: atom_id res chain seq x y z
N MET A 1 -13.45 31.79 19.24
CA MET A 1 -12.64 31.81 18.00
C MET A 1 -13.00 30.71 17.00
N LEU A 2 -13.20 29.45 17.40
CA LEU A 2 -13.48 28.35 16.43
C LEU A 2 -14.90 28.32 15.82
N LYS A 3 -15.90 28.97 16.45
CA LYS A 3 -17.31 28.98 15.98
C LYS A 3 -17.56 29.76 14.67
N GLY A 4 -16.59 30.54 14.19
CA GLY A 4 -16.75 31.42 13.02
C GLY A 4 -16.11 30.89 11.74
N ILE A 5 -15.53 29.69 11.75
CA ILE A 5 -14.88 29.12 10.56
C ILE A 5 -15.86 28.14 9.91
N PRO A 6 -16.49 28.50 8.77
CA PRO A 6 -17.42 27.60 8.09
C PRO A 6 -16.63 26.48 7.43
N ILE A 7 -16.67 25.29 8.03
CA ILE A 7 -16.10 24.07 7.45
C ILE A 7 -17.28 23.18 7.07
N SER A 8 -17.48 22.97 5.78
CA SER A 8 -18.50 22.10 5.21
C SER A 8 -17.85 20.90 4.51
N PRO A 9 -18.62 19.82 4.27
CA PRO A 9 -18.18 18.73 3.40
C PRO A 9 -17.76 19.23 2.01
N GLY A 10 -16.88 18.47 1.38
CA GLY A 10 -16.22 18.81 0.13
C GLY A 10 -14.96 19.64 0.31
N ILE A 11 -14.66 20.43 -0.71
CA ILE A 11 -13.51 21.33 -0.77
C ILE A 11 -13.91 22.66 -0.13
N SER A 12 -13.22 23.05 0.94
CA SER A 12 -13.48 24.33 1.62
C SER A 12 -12.67 25.45 0.98
N ASP A 13 -13.35 26.41 0.34
CA ASP A 13 -12.69 27.58 -0.24
C ASP A 13 -11.90 28.37 0.81
N PHE A 14 -12.40 28.47 2.05
CA PHE A 14 -11.68 29.12 3.15
C PHE A 14 -10.31 28.48 3.40
N ILE A 15 -10.21 27.15 3.38
CA ILE A 15 -8.93 26.44 3.54
C ILE A 15 -8.02 26.75 2.35
N PHE A 16 -8.53 26.72 1.13
CA PHE A 16 -7.74 26.95 -0.07
C PHE A 16 -7.30 28.41 -0.24
N THR A 17 -8.08 29.39 0.23
CA THR A 17 -7.64 30.79 0.32
C THR A 17 -6.43 30.92 1.25
N ASN A 18 -6.51 30.31 2.44
CA ASN A 18 -5.39 30.32 3.40
C ASN A 18 -4.16 29.59 2.85
N LEU A 19 -4.36 28.45 2.18
CA LEU A 19 -3.29 27.71 1.51
C LEU A 19 -2.63 28.53 0.40
N THR A 20 -3.40 29.31 -0.37
CA THR A 20 -2.86 30.20 -1.40
C THR A 20 -1.98 31.29 -0.78
N SER A 21 -2.44 31.94 0.29
CA SER A 21 -1.63 32.94 1.01
C SER A 21 -0.36 32.34 1.61
N ALA A 22 -0.45 31.13 2.18
CA ALA A 22 0.72 30.41 2.69
C ALA A 22 1.69 30.08 1.54
N ALA A 23 1.19 29.55 0.42
CA ALA A 23 2.01 29.20 -0.74
C ALA A 23 2.77 30.41 -1.32
N ALA A 24 2.23 31.62 -1.23
CA ALA A 24 2.91 32.84 -1.69
C ALA A 24 4.20 33.14 -0.89
N SER A 25 4.24 32.80 0.40
CA SER A 25 5.40 33.03 1.28
C SER A 25 6.41 31.88 1.29
N LEU A 26 6.00 30.67 0.88
CA LEU A 26 6.86 29.49 0.85
C LEU A 26 7.86 29.50 -0.31
N LYS A 27 9.06 28.96 -0.08
CA LYS A 27 10.04 28.70 -1.15
C LYS A 27 9.57 27.53 -2.02
N THR A 28 9.99 27.47 -3.29
CA THR A 28 9.59 26.41 -4.24
C THR A 28 9.73 24.99 -3.69
N ARG A 29 10.84 24.70 -2.99
CA ARG A 29 11.09 23.40 -2.37
C ARG A 29 10.05 23.02 -1.29
N GLU A 30 9.52 24.01 -0.58
CA GLU A 30 8.57 23.80 0.52
C GLU A 30 7.13 23.62 0.03
N LYS A 31 6.86 23.97 -1.23
CA LYS A 31 5.60 23.74 -1.92
C LYS A 31 5.45 22.30 -2.43
N ILE A 32 6.52 21.52 -2.41
CA ILE A 32 6.51 20.10 -2.80
C ILE A 32 5.83 19.30 -1.70
N CYS A 33 4.74 18.63 -2.06
CA CYS A 33 3.86 17.95 -1.11
C CYS A 33 3.32 16.62 -1.65
N ILE A 34 2.81 15.82 -0.71
CA ILE A 34 2.04 14.61 -0.97
C ILE A 34 0.60 14.82 -0.52
N LEU A 35 -0.34 14.17 -1.20
CA LEU A 35 -1.74 14.14 -0.81
C LEU A 35 -2.09 12.77 -0.24
N MET A 36 -2.38 12.71 1.05
CA MET A 36 -2.77 11.48 1.75
C MET A 36 -4.29 11.44 1.86
N PHE A 37 -4.89 10.26 1.73
CA PHE A 37 -6.32 10.09 1.92
C PHE A 37 -6.64 8.73 2.55
N ASP A 38 -7.62 8.73 3.45
CA ASP A 38 -8.08 7.53 4.15
C ASP A 38 -9.58 7.63 4.50
N GLU A 39 -10.20 6.47 4.65
CA GLU A 39 -11.61 6.31 5.00
C GLU A 39 -11.76 6.03 6.50
N ILE A 40 -12.70 6.71 7.14
CA ILE A 40 -12.99 6.60 8.56
C ILE A 40 -14.41 6.09 8.72
N SER A 41 -14.59 4.96 9.40
CA SER A 41 -15.92 4.48 9.78
C SER A 41 -16.53 5.38 10.85
N LEU A 42 -17.80 5.75 10.66
CA LEU A 42 -18.56 6.61 11.54
C LEU A 42 -19.68 5.82 12.21
N GLN A 43 -20.05 6.23 13.42
CA GLN A 43 -21.33 5.83 13.99
C GLN A 43 -22.46 6.58 13.27
N PRO A 44 -23.41 5.87 12.62
CA PRO A 44 -24.53 6.51 11.95
C PRO A 44 -25.39 7.27 12.96
N GLY A 45 -25.84 8.46 12.60
CA GLY A 45 -26.73 9.26 13.44
C GLY A 45 -27.08 10.58 12.76
N ILE A 46 -28.28 11.08 13.03
CA ILE A 46 -28.76 12.38 12.52
C ILE A 46 -28.82 13.35 13.70
N TYR A 47 -28.24 14.54 13.51
CA TYR A 47 -28.16 15.56 14.55
C TYR A 47 -28.61 16.91 14.00
N LEU A 48 -29.41 17.67 14.75
CA LEU A 48 -29.73 19.04 14.39
C LEU A 48 -28.55 19.94 14.75
N ASN A 49 -27.92 20.56 13.76
CA ASN A 49 -26.95 21.60 13.98
C ASN A 49 -27.65 22.96 13.98
N ALA A 50 -27.95 23.46 15.19
CA ALA A 50 -28.63 24.74 15.40
C ALA A 50 -27.85 25.97 14.87
N HIS A 51 -26.54 25.85 14.62
CA HIS A 51 -25.74 26.95 14.11
C HIS A 51 -25.94 27.20 12.61
N ILE A 52 -26.12 26.13 11.83
CA ILE A 52 -26.40 26.20 10.39
C ILE A 52 -27.88 25.97 10.09
N ASN A 53 -28.69 25.75 11.12
CA ASN A 53 -30.12 25.44 11.04
C ASN A 53 -30.41 24.29 10.07
N ASP A 54 -29.63 23.22 10.17
CA ASP A 54 -29.68 22.08 9.26
C ASP A 54 -29.37 20.77 10.01
N PHE A 55 -29.76 19.64 9.44
CA PHE A 55 -29.51 18.31 9.98
C PHE A 55 -28.20 17.73 9.43
N GLU A 56 -27.28 17.35 10.30
CA GLU A 56 -26.06 16.63 9.97
C GLU A 56 -26.26 15.12 10.06
N GLY A 57 -25.34 14.35 9.46
CA GLY A 57 -25.35 12.89 9.50
C GLY A 57 -25.74 12.21 8.19
N PHE A 58 -26.01 12.99 7.15
CA PHE A 58 -26.31 12.49 5.82
C PHE A 58 -25.07 12.34 4.94
N GLU A 59 -25.19 11.52 3.92
CA GLU A 59 -24.22 11.43 2.82
C GLU A 59 -24.11 12.79 2.11
N ASP A 60 -22.89 13.32 2.07
CA ASP A 60 -22.60 14.67 1.61
C ASP A 60 -21.21 14.72 0.95
N TYR A 61 -21.22 15.01 -0.35
CA TYR A 61 -20.06 15.12 -1.21
C TYR A 61 -19.53 16.56 -1.30
N GLY A 62 -20.20 17.52 -0.65
CA GLY A 62 -19.98 18.95 -0.73
C GLY A 62 -20.68 19.63 -1.91
N ASP A 63 -20.70 18.97 -3.08
CA ASP A 63 -21.44 19.43 -4.27
C ASP A 63 -22.81 18.75 -4.44
N ARG A 64 -23.06 17.69 -3.67
CA ARG A 64 -24.27 16.89 -3.69
C ARG A 64 -24.52 16.34 -2.29
N ARG A 65 -25.77 16.30 -1.86
CA ARG A 65 -26.19 15.67 -0.60
C ARG A 65 -27.40 14.78 -0.87
N SER A 66 -27.45 13.61 -0.24
CA SER A 66 -28.61 12.70 -0.29
C SER A 66 -29.25 12.57 1.09
N THR A 67 -30.37 11.85 1.16
CA THR A 67 -31.05 11.54 2.44
C THR A 67 -30.52 10.28 3.10
N ASP A 68 -29.51 9.63 2.52
CA ASP A 68 -28.90 8.44 3.10
C ASP A 68 -28.06 8.79 4.33
N ILE A 69 -28.17 7.99 5.40
CA ILE A 69 -27.40 8.22 6.62
C ILE A 69 -25.97 7.75 6.43
N ALA A 70 -25.02 8.68 6.50
CA ALA A 70 -23.61 8.39 6.34
C ALA A 70 -23.07 7.51 7.47
N ASN A 71 -22.18 6.58 7.11
CA ASN A 71 -21.47 5.71 8.04
C ASN A 71 -19.96 5.62 7.72
N TYR A 72 -19.49 6.40 6.75
CA TYR A 72 -18.08 6.58 6.44
C TYR A 72 -17.79 8.04 6.11
N ALA A 73 -16.57 8.49 6.43
CA ALA A 73 -15.99 9.75 5.98
C ALA A 73 -14.71 9.49 5.20
N GLN A 74 -14.57 10.08 4.02
CA GLN A 74 -13.30 10.14 3.31
C GLN A 74 -12.61 11.45 3.64
N VAL A 75 -11.37 11.40 4.10
CA VAL A 75 -10.59 12.61 4.44
C VAL A 75 -9.37 12.72 3.54
N TYR A 76 -9.03 13.95 3.14
CA TYR A 76 -7.85 14.26 2.35
C TYR A 76 -6.96 15.25 3.12
N MET A 77 -5.67 14.94 3.19
CA MET A 77 -4.68 15.73 3.92
C MET A 77 -3.46 15.98 3.06
N LEU A 78 -3.10 17.26 2.92
CA LEU A 78 -1.88 17.69 2.26
C LEU A 78 -0.72 17.68 3.25
N LYS A 79 0.44 17.14 2.85
CA LYS A 79 1.63 17.04 3.68
C LYS A 79 2.86 17.53 2.91
N GLY A 80 3.59 18.49 3.49
CA GLY A 80 4.87 18.94 2.95
C GLY A 80 5.95 17.85 3.01
N ILE A 81 6.74 17.70 1.95
CA ILE A 81 7.86 16.75 1.91
C ILE A 81 9.12 17.38 2.50
N ALA A 82 9.47 18.58 2.03
CA ALA A 82 10.67 19.27 2.47
C ALA A 82 10.52 19.94 3.84
N SER A 83 9.29 20.30 4.21
CA SER A 83 8.96 21.02 5.44
C SER A 83 7.86 20.28 6.21
N ASP A 84 7.97 20.27 7.55
CA ASP A 84 7.14 19.43 8.42
C ASP A 84 5.77 20.07 8.75
N TRP A 85 4.96 20.34 7.73
CA TRP A 85 3.59 20.85 7.88
C TRP A 85 2.58 19.84 7.32
N LYS A 86 1.34 19.88 7.81
CA LYS A 86 0.22 19.06 7.32
C LYS A 86 -1.09 19.84 7.48
N GLN A 87 -2.01 19.68 6.53
CA GLN A 87 -3.29 20.39 6.53
C GLN A 87 -4.38 19.48 5.94
N PRO A 88 -5.46 19.17 6.68
CA PRO A 88 -6.69 18.63 6.09
C PRO A 88 -7.25 19.64 5.08
N ILE A 89 -7.57 19.19 3.87
CA ILE A 89 -8.01 20.08 2.78
C ILE A 89 -9.46 19.85 2.36
N SER A 90 -9.96 18.64 2.54
CA SER A 90 -11.35 18.29 2.23
C SER A 90 -11.75 17.03 2.97
N PHE A 91 -13.05 16.87 3.17
CA PHE A 91 -13.64 15.63 3.65
C PHE A 91 -15.03 15.47 3.05
N THR A 92 -15.50 14.23 2.88
CA THR A 92 -16.85 13.94 2.38
C THR A 92 -17.44 12.77 3.15
N PHE A 93 -18.77 12.67 3.20
CA PHE A 93 -19.51 11.65 3.92
C PHE A 93 -20.21 10.71 2.95
N PHE A 94 -20.19 9.40 3.22
CA PHE A 94 -20.76 8.37 2.36
C PHE A 94 -21.65 7.39 3.12
N LYS A 95 -22.64 6.86 2.40
CA LYS A 95 -23.35 5.64 2.75
C LYS A 95 -22.60 4.44 2.17
N GLY A 96 -21.94 3.71 3.05
CA GLY A 96 -21.07 2.59 2.73
C GLY A 96 -19.67 3.03 2.30
N PRO A 97 -18.82 2.08 1.90
CA PRO A 97 -17.49 2.38 1.40
C PRO A 97 -17.54 3.29 0.18
N THR A 98 -16.58 4.19 0.08
CA THR A 98 -16.49 5.19 -0.97
C THR A 98 -16.46 4.54 -2.36
N LYS A 99 -17.41 4.92 -3.22
CA LYS A 99 -17.48 4.42 -4.60
C LYS A 99 -16.27 4.87 -5.40
N VAL A 100 -15.71 3.97 -6.22
CA VAL A 100 -14.51 4.22 -7.03
C VAL A 100 -14.63 5.47 -7.90
N ALA A 101 -15.79 5.67 -8.56
CA ALA A 101 -16.02 6.83 -9.42
C ALA A 101 -15.97 8.16 -8.63
N ASP A 102 -16.58 8.20 -7.45
CA ASP A 102 -16.56 9.36 -6.57
C ASP A 102 -15.16 9.62 -6.00
N LEU A 103 -14.45 8.56 -5.59
CA LEU A 103 -13.07 8.67 -5.12
C LEU A 103 -12.16 9.30 -6.18
N VAL A 104 -12.24 8.81 -7.43
CA VAL A 104 -11.49 9.36 -8.57
C VAL A 104 -11.86 10.83 -8.82
N ARG A 105 -13.15 11.16 -8.81
CA ARG A 105 -13.66 12.52 -9.01
C ARG A 105 -13.11 13.48 -7.95
N ILE A 106 -13.24 13.13 -6.69
CA ILE A 106 -12.83 13.99 -5.56
C ILE A 106 -11.30 14.11 -5.53
N LEU A 107 -10.57 13.03 -5.78
CA LEU A 107 -9.11 13.04 -5.85
C LEU A 107 -8.61 13.98 -6.95
N LYS A 108 -9.21 13.93 -8.15
CA LYS A 108 -8.91 14.87 -9.25
C LYS A 108 -9.17 16.32 -8.85
N LYS A 109 -10.34 16.62 -8.26
CA LYS A 109 -10.70 17.97 -7.81
C LYS A 109 -9.71 18.51 -6.77
N ASN A 110 -9.35 17.69 -5.78
CA ASN A 110 -8.40 18.08 -4.73
C ASN A 110 -7.01 18.39 -5.28
N ILE A 111 -6.49 17.51 -6.15
CA ILE A 111 -5.18 17.70 -6.76
C ILE A 111 -5.19 18.97 -7.61
N GLN A 112 -6.22 19.16 -8.43
CA GLN A 112 -6.38 20.37 -9.24
C GLN A 112 -6.36 21.64 -8.37
N LYS A 113 -7.14 21.70 -7.30
CA LYS A 113 -7.16 22.84 -6.38
C LYS A 113 -5.82 23.09 -5.70
N CYS A 114 -5.10 22.03 -5.32
CA CYS A 114 -3.75 22.18 -4.78
C CYS A 114 -2.77 22.80 -5.79
N LEU A 115 -2.86 22.39 -7.06
CA LEU A 115 -2.04 22.94 -8.14
C LEU A 115 -2.37 24.41 -8.41
N GLU A 116 -3.66 24.78 -8.41
CA GLU A 116 -4.14 26.16 -8.55
C GLU A 116 -3.59 27.08 -7.43
N CYS A 117 -3.46 26.57 -6.20
CA CYS A 117 -2.86 27.30 -5.09
C CYS A 117 -1.32 27.42 -5.15
N GLY A 118 -0.67 26.84 -6.16
CA GLY A 118 0.79 26.89 -6.33
C GLY A 118 1.56 25.79 -5.60
N PHE A 119 0.88 24.78 -5.05
CA PHE A 119 1.55 23.60 -4.52
C PHE A 119 1.93 22.61 -5.63
N GLN A 120 2.95 21.80 -5.37
CA GLN A 120 3.41 20.75 -6.28
C GLN A 120 3.12 19.39 -5.66
N VAL A 121 1.97 18.81 -6.01
CA VAL A 121 1.59 17.47 -5.58
C VAL A 121 2.34 16.45 -6.43
N VAL A 122 3.33 15.78 -5.83
CA VAL A 122 4.18 14.80 -6.54
C VAL A 122 3.77 13.36 -6.29
N ALA A 123 3.04 13.10 -5.20
CA ALA A 123 2.57 11.78 -4.87
C ALA A 123 1.24 11.77 -4.11
N THR A 124 0.53 10.66 -4.19
CA THR A 124 -0.61 10.34 -3.34
C THR A 124 -0.35 9.14 -2.46
N VAL A 125 -0.98 9.09 -1.29
CA VAL A 125 -0.85 7.98 -0.34
C VAL A 125 -2.23 7.52 0.14
N SER A 126 -2.50 6.22 0.07
CA SER A 126 -3.69 5.59 0.65
C SER A 126 -3.40 4.20 1.17
N ASP A 127 -4.33 3.59 1.90
CA ASP A 127 -4.26 2.17 2.20
C ASP A 127 -4.46 1.28 0.94
N GLN A 128 -4.41 -0.04 1.13
CA GLN A 128 -4.64 -1.04 0.09
C GLN A 128 -6.11 -1.51 -0.01
N GLY A 129 -7.08 -0.72 0.45
CA GLY A 129 -8.49 -1.05 0.27
C GLY A 129 -8.84 -1.28 -1.20
N SER A 130 -9.74 -2.23 -1.48
CA SER A 130 -10.12 -2.60 -2.85
C SER A 130 -10.58 -1.41 -3.68
N ASN A 131 -11.35 -0.50 -3.10
CA ASN A 131 -11.81 0.73 -3.74
C ASN A 131 -10.65 1.68 -4.09
N ASN A 132 -9.66 1.83 -3.18
CA ASN A 132 -8.47 2.64 -3.42
C ASN A 132 -7.61 2.06 -4.55
N GLN A 133 -7.41 0.74 -4.55
CA GLN A 133 -6.71 0.05 -5.64
C GLN A 133 -7.42 0.23 -6.99
N ALA A 134 -8.75 0.04 -7.01
CA ALA A 134 -9.55 0.22 -8.22
C ALA A 134 -9.50 1.66 -8.76
N ALA A 135 -9.55 2.68 -7.89
CA ALA A 135 -9.45 4.08 -8.28
C ALA A 135 -8.08 4.43 -8.88
N VAL A 136 -6.99 3.95 -8.26
CA VAL A 136 -5.64 4.14 -8.77
C VAL A 136 -5.48 3.45 -10.13
N ASN A 137 -5.94 2.20 -10.26
CA ASN A 137 -5.91 1.47 -11.52
C ASN A 137 -6.71 2.19 -12.61
N PHE A 138 -7.88 2.75 -12.27
CA PHE A 138 -8.67 3.56 -13.19
C PHE A 138 -7.90 4.80 -13.66
N LEU A 139 -7.26 5.53 -12.75
CA LEU A 139 -6.44 6.70 -13.09
C LEU A 139 -5.24 6.36 -13.98
N MET A 140 -4.56 5.23 -13.71
CA MET A 140 -3.44 4.75 -14.51
C MET A 140 -3.88 4.41 -15.94
N LYS A 141 -4.99 3.65 -16.09
CA LYS A 141 -5.53 3.27 -17.40
C LYS A 141 -5.93 4.46 -18.26
N ASN A 142 -6.45 5.52 -17.64
CA ASN A 142 -6.91 6.74 -18.32
C ASN A 142 -5.81 7.81 -18.47
N SER A 143 -4.57 7.50 -18.08
CA SER A 143 -3.44 8.39 -18.29
C SER A 143 -2.79 8.12 -19.65
N VAL A 144 -2.19 9.14 -20.28
CA VAL A 144 -1.45 8.97 -21.54
C VAL A 144 -0.36 7.93 -21.33
N LYS A 145 -0.36 6.87 -22.16
CA LYS A 145 0.67 5.82 -22.15
C LYS A 145 1.99 6.40 -22.66
N ASN A 146 2.79 6.96 -21.76
CA ASN A 146 4.23 6.95 -21.96
C ASN A 146 4.73 5.63 -21.40
N TYR A 147 5.33 4.82 -22.27
CA TYR A 147 6.01 3.57 -21.92
C TYR A 147 7.21 3.87 -21.04
N ASP A 148 6.96 4.18 -19.77
CA ASP A 148 7.99 4.34 -18.76
C ASP A 148 8.11 2.98 -18.07
N TYR A 149 9.27 2.33 -18.20
CA TYR A 149 9.57 1.01 -17.63
C TYR A 149 9.62 1.00 -16.08
N GLU A 150 9.14 2.05 -15.43
CA GLU A 150 9.21 2.22 -13.99
C GLU A 150 8.29 1.25 -13.24
N CYS A 151 8.84 0.58 -12.23
CA CYS A 151 8.13 -0.31 -11.29
C CYS A 151 7.08 0.44 -10.42
N MET A 152 6.97 1.77 -10.54
CA MET A 152 6.11 2.60 -9.71
C MET A 152 4.72 2.79 -10.30
N LYS A 153 3.68 2.76 -9.45
CA LYS A 153 2.31 3.14 -9.83
C LYS A 153 2.27 4.66 -9.99
N TYR A 154 1.95 5.18 -11.17
CA TYR A 154 1.79 6.62 -11.40
C TYR A 154 0.67 6.92 -12.38
N TYR A 155 0.10 8.11 -12.28
CA TYR A 155 -0.93 8.60 -13.20
C TYR A 155 -0.74 10.10 -13.46
N TYR A 156 -1.39 10.62 -14.49
CA TYR A 156 -1.35 12.05 -14.84
C TYR A 156 -2.64 12.76 -14.47
N ILE A 157 -2.52 13.91 -13.83
CA ILE A 157 -3.61 14.88 -13.64
C ILE A 157 -3.09 16.23 -14.08
N ASN A 158 -3.80 16.90 -15.00
CA ASN A 158 -3.39 18.18 -15.59
C ASN A 158 -1.94 18.18 -16.09
N TYR A 159 -1.55 17.13 -16.81
CA TYR A 159 -0.19 16.92 -17.35
C TYR A 159 0.92 16.79 -16.30
N LYS A 160 0.58 16.68 -15.01
CA LYS A 160 1.55 16.39 -13.93
C LYS A 160 1.57 14.91 -13.61
N LYS A 161 2.77 14.29 -13.63
CA LYS A 161 3.01 12.92 -13.18
C LYS A 161 2.89 12.87 -11.65
N ILE A 162 2.04 11.98 -11.15
CA ILE A 162 1.77 11.79 -9.73
C ILE A 162 2.00 10.33 -9.40
N VAL A 163 2.93 10.06 -8.48
CA VAL A 163 3.23 8.71 -8.02
C VAL A 163 2.23 8.30 -6.93
N HIS A 164 1.65 7.12 -7.04
CA HIS A 164 0.82 6.57 -5.98
C HIS A 164 1.63 5.62 -5.10
N LEU A 165 1.57 5.84 -3.80
CA LEU A 165 2.21 5.03 -2.77
C LEU A 165 1.14 4.41 -1.87
N TYR A 166 1.34 3.16 -1.47
CA TYR A 166 0.51 2.59 -0.43
C TYR A 166 1.05 2.91 0.95
N ASP A 167 0.13 3.07 1.89
CA ASP A 167 0.46 3.27 3.29
C ASP A 167 1.20 2.05 3.78
N THR A 168 2.46 2.29 4.09
CA THR A 168 3.38 1.19 4.28
C THR A 168 3.09 0.41 5.59
N PRO A 169 2.37 0.83 6.68
CA PRO A 169 2.05 -0.07 7.81
C PRO A 169 1.01 -1.09 7.43
N HIS A 170 0.10 -0.72 6.54
CA HIS A 170 -0.92 -1.63 6.04
C HIS A 170 -0.27 -2.74 5.20
N LEU A 171 0.75 -2.42 4.39
CA LEU A 171 1.48 -3.41 3.57
C LEU A 171 2.06 -4.57 4.39
N LEU A 172 2.75 -4.25 5.48
CA LEU A 172 3.43 -5.21 6.35
C LEU A 172 2.50 -5.85 7.34
N LYS A 173 1.45 -5.14 7.76
CA LYS A 173 0.35 -5.82 8.42
C LYS A 173 -0.17 -6.93 7.50
N GLY A 174 -0.26 -6.67 6.18
CA GLY A 174 -0.50 -7.67 5.14
C GLY A 174 0.52 -8.79 5.16
N ILE A 175 1.81 -8.49 5.00
CA ILE A 175 2.89 -9.50 4.99
C ILE A 175 2.87 -10.38 6.24
N ARG A 176 2.80 -9.77 7.43
CA ARG A 176 2.71 -10.49 8.71
C ARG A 176 1.45 -11.36 8.78
N ASN A 177 0.29 -10.83 8.38
CA ASN A 177 -0.95 -11.60 8.41
C ASN A 177 -0.93 -12.77 7.42
N ASN A 178 -0.28 -12.60 6.27
CA ASN A 178 -0.09 -13.66 5.29
C ASN A 178 0.84 -14.72 5.85
N LEU A 179 1.99 -14.36 6.43
CA LEU A 179 2.90 -15.32 7.04
C LEU A 179 2.29 -16.03 8.26
N LEU A 180 1.41 -15.36 9.00
CA LEU A 180 0.62 -15.97 10.09
C LEU A 180 -0.38 -17.03 9.61
N LYS A 181 -0.80 -16.97 8.34
CA LYS A 181 -1.85 -17.81 7.77
C LYS A 181 -1.29 -18.85 6.79
N TYR A 182 -0.19 -18.53 6.11
CA TYR A 182 0.39 -19.27 5.00
C TYR A 182 1.91 -19.30 5.11
N ASP A 183 2.53 -20.29 4.46
CA ASP A 183 3.98 -20.38 4.31
C ASP A 183 4.44 -19.52 3.12
N LEU A 184 5.59 -18.84 3.27
CA LEU A 184 6.23 -18.11 2.19
C LEU A 184 7.26 -19.02 1.50
N VAL A 185 7.02 -19.38 0.24
CA VAL A 185 7.92 -20.23 -0.56
C VAL A 185 8.58 -19.39 -1.65
N TRP A 186 9.90 -19.51 -1.80
CA TRP A 186 10.65 -18.85 -2.89
C TRP A 186 11.82 -19.72 -3.35
N ASN A 187 12.29 -19.53 -4.58
CA ASN A 187 13.47 -20.21 -5.10
C ASN A 187 14.67 -19.26 -5.09
N LYS A 188 15.83 -19.74 -4.68
CA LYS A 188 17.09 -19.01 -4.73
C LYS A 188 18.21 -19.98 -5.12
N ASP A 189 18.99 -19.62 -6.13
CA ASP A 189 20.13 -20.44 -6.62
C ASP A 189 19.73 -21.89 -6.96
N GLY A 190 18.53 -22.09 -7.51
CA GLY A 190 17.97 -23.41 -7.85
C GLY A 190 17.43 -24.21 -6.65
N VAL A 191 17.50 -23.67 -5.43
CA VAL A 191 17.01 -24.29 -4.21
C VAL A 191 15.70 -23.66 -3.77
N GLN A 192 14.69 -24.48 -3.49
CA GLN A 192 13.44 -24.01 -2.89
C GLN A 192 13.63 -23.76 -1.40
N HIS A 193 13.28 -22.56 -0.97
CA HIS A 193 13.26 -22.12 0.42
C HIS A 193 11.83 -21.88 0.88
N THR A 194 11.59 -22.11 2.17
CA THR A 194 10.30 -21.88 2.80
C THR A 194 10.52 -21.17 4.13
N ALA A 195 9.77 -20.09 4.37
CA ALA A 195 9.70 -19.40 5.66
C ALA A 195 8.31 -19.60 6.25
N ARG A 196 8.26 -20.05 7.50
CA ARG A 196 7.02 -20.34 8.23
C ARG A 196 6.90 -19.47 9.46
N TRP A 197 5.67 -19.22 9.90
CA TRP A 197 5.46 -18.59 11.21
C TRP A 197 6.06 -19.40 12.35
N SER A 198 6.05 -20.73 12.24
CA SER A 198 6.64 -21.62 13.24
C SER A 198 8.16 -21.44 13.38
N ASP A 199 8.85 -20.95 12.35
CA ASP A 199 10.28 -20.62 12.45
C ASP A 199 10.50 -19.38 13.33
N ILE A 200 9.60 -18.40 13.25
CA ILE A 200 9.57 -17.21 14.13
C ILE A 200 9.24 -17.63 15.56
N GLU A 201 8.27 -18.53 15.75
CA GLU A 201 7.94 -19.08 17.07
C GLU A 201 9.12 -19.81 17.69
N LYS A 202 9.81 -20.66 16.93
CA LYS A 202 11.03 -21.37 17.40
C LYS A 202 12.13 -20.39 17.78
N ALA A 203 12.41 -19.40 16.93
CA ALA A 203 13.41 -18.38 17.22
C ALA A 203 13.10 -17.62 18.51
N TYR A 204 11.82 -17.29 18.75
CA TYR A 204 11.37 -16.67 19.98
C TYR A 204 11.55 -17.57 21.21
N GLN A 205 11.26 -18.87 21.11
CA GLN A 205 11.46 -19.81 22.22
C GLN A 205 12.94 -20.00 22.55
N ILE A 206 13.80 -20.11 21.54
CA ILE A 206 15.26 -20.18 21.72
C ILE A 206 15.75 -18.94 22.46
N ASP A 207 15.35 -17.76 22.00
CA ASP A 207 15.72 -16.48 22.60
C ASP A 207 15.20 -16.32 24.04
N ARG A 208 13.99 -16.80 24.33
CA ARG A 208 13.45 -16.85 25.71
C ARG A 208 14.24 -17.78 26.61
N GLY A 209 14.80 -18.86 26.07
CA GLY A 209 15.68 -19.79 26.80
C GLY A 209 17.02 -19.17 27.22
N CYS A 210 17.44 -18.05 26.62
CA CYS A 210 18.69 -17.36 26.93
C CYS A 210 18.67 -16.49 28.21
N GLY A 211 17.58 -16.52 28.99
CA GLY A 211 17.49 -15.81 30.27
C GLY A 211 17.52 -14.29 30.12
N GLU A 212 18.44 -13.61 30.82
CA GLU A 212 18.59 -12.14 30.74
C GLU A 212 19.33 -11.67 29.49
N LEU A 213 20.06 -12.57 28.80
CA LEU A 213 20.87 -12.27 27.60
C LEU A 213 20.08 -12.49 26.31
N ARG A 214 18.81 -12.07 26.29
CA ARG A 214 17.98 -12.18 25.09
C ARG A 214 18.51 -11.26 23.98
N ALA A 215 18.58 -11.78 22.77
CA ALA A 215 18.79 -11.00 21.55
C ALA A 215 17.51 -10.24 21.14
N MET A 216 16.33 -10.75 21.52
CA MET A 216 15.02 -10.16 21.21
C MET A 216 14.19 -9.85 22.48
N PRO A 217 14.72 -9.09 23.46
CA PRO A 217 14.09 -8.92 24.78
C PRO A 217 12.72 -8.24 24.72
N LYS A 218 12.49 -7.41 23.70
CA LYS A 218 11.23 -6.67 23.46
C LYS A 218 10.15 -7.50 22.77
N LEU A 219 10.49 -8.68 22.23
CA LEU A 219 9.51 -9.62 21.71
C LEU A 219 8.84 -10.31 22.89
N THR A 220 7.51 -10.41 22.81
CA THR A 220 6.65 -10.98 23.85
C THR A 220 5.64 -11.90 23.20
N ASP A 221 4.98 -12.71 24.01
CA ASP A 221 3.90 -13.60 23.60
C ASP A 221 2.81 -12.94 22.73
N HIS A 222 2.45 -11.68 23.02
CA HIS A 222 1.48 -10.89 22.23
C HIS A 222 1.91 -10.58 20.79
N HIS A 223 3.17 -10.79 20.44
CA HIS A 223 3.72 -10.58 19.10
C HIS A 223 3.78 -11.87 18.29
N ILE A 224 3.78 -13.03 18.97
CA ILE A 224 4.13 -14.32 18.39
C ILE A 224 2.94 -15.26 18.35
N HIS A 225 2.22 -15.37 19.47
CA HIS A 225 1.10 -16.29 19.57
C HIS A 225 -0.15 -15.67 18.98
N ARG A 226 -0.67 -16.29 17.92
CA ARG A 226 -1.86 -15.84 17.18
C ARG A 226 -3.07 -15.54 18.08
N SER A 227 -3.26 -16.30 19.16
CA SER A 227 -4.34 -16.11 20.14
C SER A 227 -4.18 -14.83 20.99
N LYS A 228 -2.96 -14.33 21.15
CA LYS A 228 -2.63 -13.14 21.96
C LYS A 228 -2.43 -11.88 21.09
N ILE A 229 -2.29 -12.03 19.77
CA ILE A 229 -2.19 -10.91 18.82
C ILE A 229 -3.55 -10.19 18.75
N ARG A 230 -3.65 -9.02 19.36
CA ARG A 230 -4.86 -8.19 19.31
C ARG A 230 -5.04 -7.62 17.89
N LYS A 231 -6.14 -7.97 17.21
CA LYS A 231 -6.60 -7.24 16.02
C LYS A 231 -6.98 -5.82 16.46
N MET A 232 -6.31 -4.82 15.90
CA MET A 232 -6.42 -3.38 16.23
C MET A 232 -5.88 -2.92 17.61
N LYS A 233 -4.62 -3.25 17.90
CA LYS A 233 -3.75 -2.32 18.62
C LYS A 233 -2.41 -2.21 17.90
N LEU A 234 -2.18 -1.04 17.32
CA LEU A 234 -1.03 -0.68 16.51
C LEU A 234 0.27 -0.91 17.31
N LEU A 235 1.31 -1.33 16.60
CA LEU A 235 2.72 -1.55 16.98
C LEU A 235 3.43 -0.25 17.47
N TYR A 236 2.69 0.64 18.11
CA TYR A 236 3.04 2.03 18.44
C TYR A 236 3.47 2.20 19.90
N GLN A 237 3.03 1.31 20.80
CA GLN A 237 3.43 1.34 22.21
C GLN A 237 4.83 0.75 22.50
N THR A 238 5.52 0.23 21.48
CA THR A 238 6.86 -0.37 21.60
C THR A 238 8.00 0.62 21.32
N LEU A 239 7.71 1.88 20.93
CA LEU A 239 8.71 2.78 20.32
C LEU A 239 9.13 3.99 21.16
N VAL A 240 8.46 4.29 22.27
CA VAL A 240 8.81 5.42 23.13
C VAL A 240 9.48 4.89 24.37
N GLN A 241 10.78 4.62 24.28
CA GLN A 241 11.72 4.94 25.36
C GLN A 241 13.16 4.64 24.93
N HIS A 242 14.00 5.66 25.12
CA HIS A 242 15.46 5.70 25.07
C HIS A 242 16.06 6.29 23.76
N SER A 243 16.43 7.55 23.87
CA SER A 243 17.62 8.16 23.26
C SER A 243 18.37 8.87 24.42
N PRO A 244 19.69 9.15 24.38
CA PRO A 244 20.46 9.37 23.15
C PRO A 244 21.98 8.96 23.15
N LEU A 245 22.58 9.05 21.95
CA LEU A 245 24.00 9.36 21.60
C LEU A 245 25.03 8.19 21.38
N PRO A 246 26.20 8.42 20.69
CA PRO A 246 26.33 8.45 19.22
C PRO A 246 27.64 7.83 18.62
N ARG A 247 27.74 7.88 17.27
CA ARG A 247 28.93 7.88 16.37
C ARG A 247 29.87 6.66 16.33
N ASN A 248 29.54 5.77 15.39
CA ASN A 248 30.42 5.07 14.43
C ASN A 248 30.35 3.54 14.47
N TYR A 249 30.09 3.02 13.26
CA TYR A 249 29.81 1.65 12.83
C TYR A 249 28.42 1.08 13.22
N ILE A 250 27.54 0.98 12.21
CA ILE A 250 26.30 0.20 12.30
C ILE A 250 26.60 -1.21 11.76
N PRO A 251 26.53 -2.26 12.59
CA PRO A 251 26.72 -3.64 12.14
C PRO A 251 25.79 -4.03 10.98
N TYR A 252 26.22 -4.91 10.06
CA TYR A 252 25.46 -5.26 8.84
C TYR A 252 24.11 -5.92 9.13
N ASN A 253 24.01 -6.72 10.18
CA ASN A 253 22.74 -7.27 10.66
C ASN A 253 21.78 -6.14 11.07
N VAL A 254 22.27 -5.07 11.70
CA VAL A 254 21.46 -3.89 12.04
C VAL A 254 21.09 -3.11 10.78
N GLN A 255 21.98 -3.02 9.78
CA GLN A 255 21.66 -2.40 8.49
C GLN A 255 20.56 -3.16 7.72
N LEU A 256 20.67 -4.49 7.70
CA LEU A 256 19.67 -5.38 7.13
C LEU A 256 18.35 -5.22 7.89
N LEU A 257 18.36 -5.22 9.23
CA LEU A 257 17.16 -5.04 10.03
C LEU A 257 16.55 -3.66 9.85
N ILE A 258 17.33 -2.57 9.76
CA ILE A 258 16.85 -1.22 9.43
C ILE A 258 16.16 -1.23 8.08
N THR A 259 16.78 -1.86 7.07
CA THR A 259 16.25 -1.89 5.70
C THR A 259 15.01 -2.77 5.61
N LEU A 260 15.06 -3.99 6.15
CA LEU A 260 13.90 -4.87 6.27
C LEU A 260 12.81 -4.19 7.07
N TRP A 261 13.13 -3.40 8.09
CA TRP A 261 12.15 -2.64 8.85
C TRP A 261 11.58 -1.48 8.06
N LEU A 262 12.34 -0.78 7.22
CA LEU A 262 11.81 0.31 6.36
C LEU A 262 11.05 -0.22 5.14
N LEU A 263 11.42 -1.39 4.65
CA LEU A 263 10.70 -2.12 3.61
C LEU A 263 9.43 -2.74 4.16
N ALA A 264 9.58 -3.35 5.33
CA ALA A 264 8.54 -4.04 6.04
C ALA A 264 7.91 -3.14 7.11
N THR A 265 8.06 -1.80 7.09
CA THR A 265 7.24 -0.81 7.85
C THR A 265 7.22 0.60 7.24
N PRO A 266 6.15 1.41 7.38
CA PRO A 266 6.04 2.79 6.84
C PRO A 266 6.77 3.80 7.67
N ASP A 267 7.60 3.25 8.55
CA ASP A 267 8.02 3.96 9.70
C ASP A 267 8.98 5.00 9.16
N SER A 268 8.72 6.27 9.45
CA SER A 268 9.53 7.33 8.87
C SER A 268 11.01 7.09 9.17
N PHE A 269 11.95 7.53 8.32
CA PHE A 269 13.38 7.42 8.63
C PHE A 269 13.74 8.05 9.99
N ARG A 270 12.97 9.04 10.45
CA ARG A 270 13.06 9.59 11.80
C ARG A 270 12.69 8.56 12.86
N SER A 271 11.59 7.84 12.66
CA SER A 271 11.12 6.81 13.57
C SER A 271 11.98 5.54 13.52
N VAL A 272 12.42 5.10 12.34
CA VAL A 272 13.37 3.98 12.20
C VAL A 272 14.75 4.35 12.72
N GLY A 273 15.21 5.58 12.48
CA GLY A 273 16.42 6.10 13.10
C GLY A 273 16.33 6.01 14.62
N ARG A 274 15.22 6.46 15.21
CA ARG A 274 14.95 6.30 16.65
C ARG A 274 14.91 4.82 17.07
N ARG A 275 14.30 3.94 16.26
CA ARG A 275 14.12 2.51 16.54
C ARG A 275 15.43 1.74 16.64
N PHE A 276 16.38 2.05 15.78
CA PHE A 276 17.68 1.36 15.69
C PHE A 276 18.83 2.18 16.30
N ASN A 277 18.50 3.25 17.04
CA ASN A 277 19.45 4.16 17.66
C ASN A 277 20.48 4.76 16.67
N VAL A 278 20.00 5.19 15.50
CA VAL A 278 20.78 5.84 14.46
C VAL A 278 20.14 7.16 14.07
N ASN A 279 20.91 8.10 13.53
CA ASN A 279 20.31 9.35 13.07
C ASN A 279 19.41 9.06 11.84
N LYS A 280 18.37 9.88 11.63
CA LYS A 280 17.42 9.69 10.51
C LYS A 280 18.10 9.66 9.14
N GLY A 281 19.15 10.46 8.96
CA GLY A 281 19.97 10.49 7.75
C GLY A 281 20.78 9.21 7.57
N THR A 282 21.26 8.61 8.66
CA THR A 282 21.97 7.33 8.65
C THR A 282 21.02 6.18 8.36
N ALA A 283 19.81 6.16 8.94
CA ALA A 283 18.78 5.18 8.57
C ALA A 283 18.42 5.28 7.08
N HIS A 284 18.27 6.51 6.58
CA HIS A 284 18.02 6.76 5.16
C HIS A 284 19.17 6.28 4.27
N PHE A 285 20.41 6.61 4.64
CA PHE A 285 21.62 6.20 3.93
C PHE A 285 21.77 4.67 3.90
N VAL A 286 21.60 4.01 5.04
CA VAL A 286 21.64 2.54 5.16
C VAL A 286 20.59 1.90 4.26
N TYR A 287 19.34 2.38 4.33
CA TYR A 287 18.26 1.90 3.48
C TYR A 287 18.58 2.07 1.99
N GLN A 288 18.95 3.28 1.56
CA GLN A 288 19.25 3.54 0.15
C GLN A 288 20.40 2.68 -0.38
N ASN A 289 21.47 2.50 0.40
CA ASN A 289 22.58 1.64 0.00
C ASN A 289 22.18 0.17 -0.07
N PHE A 290 21.38 -0.31 0.88
CA PHE A 290 20.95 -1.71 0.90
C PHE A 290 19.98 -2.01 -0.25
N ILE A 291 19.01 -1.11 -0.53
CA ILE A 291 18.11 -1.24 -1.68
C ILE A 291 18.84 -1.19 -3.01
N ARG A 292 19.81 -0.27 -3.18
CA ARG A 292 20.61 -0.20 -4.40
C ARG A 292 21.36 -1.52 -4.65
N ARG A 293 21.97 -2.09 -3.61
CA ARG A 293 22.62 -3.40 -3.69
C ARG A 293 21.65 -4.54 -4.04
N LEU A 294 20.46 -4.57 -3.44
CA LEU A 294 19.42 -5.54 -3.82
C LEU A 294 18.99 -5.38 -5.28
N PHE A 295 18.88 -4.14 -5.76
CA PHE A 295 18.54 -3.85 -7.14
C PHE A 295 19.65 -4.30 -8.11
N ASP A 296 20.92 -4.10 -7.78
CA ASP A 296 22.05 -4.56 -8.60
C ASP A 296 22.09 -6.10 -8.68
N LEU A 297 21.64 -6.78 -7.61
CA LEU A 297 21.56 -8.24 -7.55
C LEU A 297 20.26 -8.82 -8.14
N ARG A 298 19.29 -7.99 -8.57
CA ARG A 298 17.96 -8.47 -8.99
C ARG A 298 18.02 -9.48 -10.13
N THR A 299 18.95 -9.33 -11.06
CA THR A 299 19.11 -10.19 -12.24
C THR A 299 19.68 -11.57 -11.88
N GLN A 300 20.21 -11.74 -10.67
CA GLN A 300 20.66 -13.04 -10.16
C GLN A 300 19.53 -13.80 -9.46
N PHE A 301 18.51 -13.10 -8.96
CA PHE A 301 17.45 -13.70 -8.13
C PHE A 301 16.05 -13.69 -8.78
N ILE A 302 15.79 -12.80 -9.74
CA ILE A 302 14.55 -12.75 -10.52
C ILE A 302 14.92 -13.16 -11.95
N VAL A 303 14.95 -14.47 -12.18
CA VAL A 303 15.27 -15.08 -13.48
C VAL A 303 14.04 -15.85 -13.97
N TRP A 304 13.62 -15.59 -15.19
CA TRP A 304 12.51 -16.30 -15.83
C TRP A 304 12.98 -17.65 -16.38
N PRO A 305 12.13 -18.70 -16.28
CA PRO A 305 12.46 -19.99 -16.83
C PRO A 305 12.62 -19.90 -18.35
N ASN A 306 13.64 -20.57 -18.88
CA ASN A 306 13.87 -20.66 -20.33
C ASN A 306 12.90 -21.67 -20.98
N ALA A 307 12.92 -21.76 -22.31
CA ALA A 307 11.99 -22.61 -23.07
C ALA A 307 12.04 -24.11 -22.71
N ILE A 308 13.18 -24.62 -22.20
CA ILE A 308 13.31 -26.00 -21.74
C ILE A 308 12.64 -26.13 -20.36
N GLU A 309 12.97 -25.22 -19.44
CA GLU A 309 12.41 -25.18 -18.09
C GLU A 309 10.88 -24.99 -18.10
N ILE A 310 10.36 -24.19 -19.02
CA ILE A 310 8.91 -24.02 -19.23
C ILE A 310 8.24 -25.36 -19.56
N LYS A 311 8.80 -26.16 -20.47
CA LYS A 311 8.24 -27.47 -20.84
C LYS A 311 8.27 -28.46 -19.67
N GLU A 312 9.31 -28.40 -18.83
CA GLU A 312 9.40 -29.22 -17.62
C GLU A 312 8.37 -28.80 -16.57
N ILE A 313 8.16 -27.49 -16.40
CA ILE A 313 7.16 -26.94 -15.49
C ILE A 313 5.75 -27.35 -15.93
N GLN A 314 5.44 -27.25 -17.24
CA GLN A 314 4.15 -27.66 -17.81
C GLN A 314 3.84 -29.13 -17.51
N LYS A 315 4.78 -30.04 -17.80
CA LYS A 315 4.63 -31.49 -17.51
C LYS A 315 4.39 -31.79 -16.03
N ARG A 316 4.91 -30.94 -15.13
CA ARG A 316 4.80 -31.13 -13.68
C ARG A 316 3.49 -30.58 -13.12
N ILE A 317 2.96 -29.51 -13.72
CA ILE A 317 1.78 -28.80 -13.23
C ILE A 317 0.49 -29.41 -13.80
N GLU A 318 0.48 -29.81 -15.07
CA GLU A 318 -0.70 -30.35 -15.77
C GLU A 318 -1.46 -31.45 -14.99
N PRO A 319 -0.82 -32.51 -14.44
CA PRO A 319 -1.54 -33.52 -13.65
C PRO A 319 -2.04 -33.03 -12.30
N LYS A 320 -1.58 -31.86 -11.82
CA LYS A 320 -1.98 -31.26 -10.53
C LYS A 320 -3.05 -30.19 -10.68
N SER A 321 -2.98 -29.39 -11.74
CA SER A 321 -3.94 -28.33 -12.02
C SER A 321 -5.15 -28.85 -12.80
N GLY A 322 -4.98 -29.91 -13.61
CA GLY A 322 -5.99 -30.36 -14.58
C GLY A 322 -6.05 -29.50 -15.85
N PHE A 323 -5.17 -28.50 -15.98
CA PHE A 323 -5.14 -27.57 -17.11
C PHE A 323 -3.85 -27.74 -17.93
N PRO A 324 -3.95 -27.93 -19.27
CA PRO A 324 -2.79 -28.12 -20.11
C PRO A 324 -1.94 -26.84 -20.21
N SER A 325 -0.65 -27.01 -20.46
CA SER A 325 0.27 -25.91 -20.81
C SER A 325 0.45 -24.80 -19.75
N VAL A 326 0.13 -25.08 -18.48
CA VAL A 326 0.31 -24.13 -17.37
C VAL A 326 1.77 -24.02 -16.94
N CYS A 327 2.31 -22.80 -16.96
CA CYS A 327 3.72 -22.49 -16.71
C CYS A 327 3.97 -21.85 -15.34
N GLY A 328 2.92 -21.53 -14.60
CA GLY A 328 3.02 -20.84 -13.31
C GLY A 328 1.68 -20.31 -12.81
N PHE A 329 1.68 -19.80 -11.58
CA PHE A 329 0.51 -19.26 -10.90
C PHE A 329 0.73 -17.78 -10.57
N ILE A 330 -0.30 -16.97 -10.74
CA ILE A 330 -0.27 -15.54 -10.41
C ILE A 330 -1.35 -15.25 -9.36
N ASP A 331 -0.99 -14.48 -8.33
CA ASP A 331 -1.91 -13.91 -7.35
C ASP A 331 -1.77 -12.37 -7.37
N GLY A 332 -2.89 -11.66 -7.58
CA GLY A 332 -3.11 -10.25 -7.25
C GLY A 332 -2.23 -9.16 -7.90
N LEU A 333 -1.25 -9.51 -8.74
CA LEU A 333 -0.27 -8.57 -9.33
C LEU A 333 -0.18 -8.61 -10.87
N GLY A 334 -1.10 -9.31 -11.55
CA GLY A 334 -0.97 -9.77 -12.93
C GLY A 334 -1.05 -8.76 -14.09
N ASN A 335 -1.28 -7.46 -13.86
CA ASN A 335 -1.55 -6.55 -15.00
C ASN A 335 -0.32 -6.25 -15.89
N LYS A 336 0.89 -6.16 -15.33
CA LYS A 336 2.13 -5.99 -16.13
C LYS A 336 2.62 -7.30 -16.77
N MET A 337 2.29 -8.45 -16.17
CA MET A 337 2.64 -9.76 -16.74
C MET A 337 1.79 -10.07 -17.97
N ARG A 338 0.53 -9.59 -18.00
CA ARG A 338 -0.37 -9.73 -19.16
C ARG A 338 0.16 -9.09 -20.45
N GLU A 339 0.84 -7.94 -20.36
CA GLU A 339 1.35 -7.22 -21.53
C GLU A 339 2.63 -7.86 -22.12
N ASN A 340 3.39 -8.63 -21.33
CA ASN A 340 4.63 -9.29 -21.75
C ASN A 340 4.51 -10.83 -21.79
N ALA A 341 3.35 -11.42 -21.48
CA ALA A 341 3.17 -12.86 -21.38
C ALA A 341 3.55 -13.60 -22.67
N LEU A 342 3.27 -12.99 -23.84
CA LEU A 342 3.56 -13.55 -25.15
C LEU A 342 5.09 -13.62 -25.43
N GLU A 343 5.85 -12.63 -24.94
CA GLU A 343 7.31 -12.56 -25.04
C GLU A 343 8.00 -13.46 -23.99
N LEU A 344 7.33 -13.72 -22.87
CA LEU A 344 7.86 -14.46 -21.71
C LEU A 344 7.53 -15.97 -21.73
N LEU A 345 6.36 -16.36 -22.25
CA LEU A 345 5.87 -17.75 -22.22
C LEU A 345 5.88 -18.42 -23.59
N GLY A 346 6.04 -17.63 -24.66
CA GLY A 346 5.86 -18.08 -26.03
C GLY A 346 4.39 -18.39 -26.36
N CYS A 347 4.16 -18.83 -27.60
CA CYS A 347 2.81 -19.03 -28.16
C CYS A 347 1.97 -20.12 -27.48
N ASN A 348 2.56 -21.00 -26.66
CA ASN A 348 1.88 -22.19 -26.12
C ASN A 348 1.93 -22.28 -24.57
N GLY A 349 2.11 -21.17 -23.86
CA GLY A 349 2.14 -21.14 -22.40
C GLY A 349 1.00 -20.32 -21.79
N HIS A 350 0.42 -20.83 -20.69
CA HIS A 350 -0.61 -20.12 -19.93
C HIS A 350 -0.23 -19.99 -18.45
N LEU A 351 -0.71 -18.95 -17.78
CA LEU A 351 -0.63 -18.76 -16.33
C LEU A 351 -2.01 -18.93 -15.71
N LEU A 352 -2.08 -19.48 -14.51
CA LEU A 352 -3.33 -19.77 -13.80
C LEU A 352 -3.53 -18.79 -12.64
N GLU A 353 -4.73 -18.23 -12.51
CA GLU A 353 -5.05 -17.13 -11.58
C GLU A 353 -6.24 -17.44 -10.66
N ASP A 354 -6.37 -16.77 -9.51
CA ASP A 354 -7.31 -17.13 -8.41
C ASP A 354 -8.69 -16.44 -8.42
N GLY A 355 -9.08 -15.81 -9.53
CA GLY A 355 -10.43 -15.27 -9.73
C GLY A 355 -10.56 -13.78 -9.43
N GLY A 356 -10.57 -12.98 -10.49
CA GLY A 356 -10.75 -11.52 -10.40
C GLY A 356 -10.55 -10.76 -11.70
N TYR A 357 -10.10 -11.42 -12.76
CA TYR A 357 -9.77 -10.79 -14.04
C TYR A 357 -10.46 -11.48 -15.23
N THR A 358 -10.59 -10.74 -16.32
CA THR A 358 -11.14 -11.23 -17.60
C THR A 358 -10.14 -12.18 -18.27
N LEU A 359 -10.63 -13.33 -18.76
CA LEU A 359 -9.86 -14.31 -19.53
C LEU A 359 -9.04 -13.65 -20.65
N SER A 360 -7.84 -14.16 -20.91
CA SER A 360 -7.01 -13.75 -22.05
C SER A 360 -6.20 -14.91 -22.59
N GLU A 361 -5.63 -14.78 -23.80
CA GLU A 361 -4.94 -15.85 -24.54
C GLU A 361 -3.87 -16.61 -23.73
N HIS A 362 -3.19 -15.95 -22.79
CA HIS A 362 -2.13 -16.55 -21.94
C HIS A 362 -2.48 -16.61 -20.45
N LEU A 363 -3.74 -16.38 -20.07
CA LEU A 363 -4.17 -16.33 -18.66
C LEU A 363 -5.50 -17.07 -18.49
N LEU A 364 -5.45 -18.18 -17.75
CA LEU A 364 -6.59 -19.02 -17.43
C LEU A 364 -7.10 -18.70 -16.02
N VAL A 365 -8.40 -18.44 -15.93
CA VAL A 365 -9.11 -18.30 -14.66
C VAL A 365 -10.03 -19.51 -14.54
N PRO A 366 -9.74 -20.47 -13.64
CA PRO A 366 -10.59 -21.64 -13.46
C PRO A 366 -11.95 -21.20 -12.92
N TYR A 367 -13.03 -21.66 -13.56
CA TYR A 367 -14.36 -21.50 -13.02
C TYR A 367 -14.57 -22.52 -11.89
N LEU A 368 -15.16 -22.07 -10.78
CA LEU A 368 -15.51 -22.97 -9.69
C LEU A 368 -16.77 -23.73 -10.09
N ASP A 369 -16.67 -25.05 -10.28
CA ASP A 369 -17.86 -25.88 -10.48
C ASP A 369 -18.69 -25.90 -9.19
N ASN A 370 -19.80 -25.18 -9.23
CA ASN A 370 -20.77 -25.05 -8.15
C ASN A 370 -22.03 -25.89 -8.40
N GLY A 371 -21.99 -26.83 -9.36
CA GLY A 371 -23.12 -27.68 -9.73
C GLY A 371 -24.13 -27.02 -10.67
N HIS A 372 -23.79 -25.87 -11.26
CA HIS A 372 -24.63 -25.13 -12.20
C HIS A 372 -23.99 -24.91 -13.58
N LEU A 373 -22.83 -25.53 -13.84
CA LEU A 373 -22.18 -25.48 -15.15
C LEU A 373 -22.93 -26.37 -16.15
N LEU A 374 -23.04 -25.91 -17.40
CA LEU A 374 -23.56 -26.69 -18.52
C LEU A 374 -22.54 -27.78 -18.91
N ASP A 375 -22.99 -28.87 -19.54
CA ASP A 375 -22.08 -29.95 -19.99
C ASP A 375 -20.99 -29.45 -20.96
N GLU A 376 -21.27 -28.38 -21.70
CA GLU A 376 -20.35 -27.69 -22.61
C GLU A 376 -19.30 -26.82 -21.87
N GLU A 377 -19.51 -26.54 -20.58
CA GLU A 377 -18.60 -25.76 -19.72
C GLU A 377 -17.74 -26.66 -18.81
N ILE A 378 -18.04 -27.97 -18.78
CA ILE A 378 -17.36 -29.01 -17.99
C ILE A 378 -16.31 -29.76 -18.85
N HIS A 379 -16.51 -29.81 -20.17
CA HIS A 379 -15.68 -30.51 -21.15
C HIS A 379 -15.01 -29.54 -22.12
#